data_AF-A0A6A1Q6Q6-F1
#
_entry.id   AF-A0A6A1Q6Q6-F1
#
_cell.length_a   1.000
_cell.length_b   1.000
_cell.length_c   1.000
_cell.angle_alpha   90.00
_cell.angle_beta   90.00
_cell.angle_gamma   90.00
#
_symmetry.space_group_name_H-M   'P 1'
#
loop_
_entity.id
_entity.type
_entity.pdbx_description
1 polymer ?
#
loop_
_entity_poly.entity_id
_entity_poly.type
_entity_poly.pdbx_seq_one_letter_code
_entity_poly.pdbx_strand_id
1 'polypeptide(L)' 'MGKPELFNGGEKKRKRTSIAAPEKRSLEAYFAVQPRPSSEKIAAIAEKLDLKKNVVRVWFCNQRQKQKRMKFSATY' A
#
# COMPACT_ATOMS: atom_id res chain seq x y z
N MET A 1 20.77 16.59 -10.05
CA MET A 1 20.43 15.17 -9.91
C MET A 1 19.03 15.03 -9.33
N GLY A 2 18.12 14.37 -10.08
CA GLY A 2 16.84 13.77 -9.67
C GLY A 2 15.89 14.54 -8.75
N LYS A 3 15.06 15.44 -9.31
CA LYS A 3 13.82 15.89 -8.65
C LYS A 3 12.90 14.67 -8.43
N PRO A 4 12.37 14.41 -7.22
CA PRO A 4 11.31 13.43 -7.08
C PRO A 4 10.05 14.04 -7.68
N GLU A 5 9.58 13.45 -8.78
CA GLU A 5 8.34 13.84 -9.44
C GLU A 5 7.18 13.72 -8.44
N LEU A 6 6.77 14.89 -7.96
CA LEU A 6 5.49 15.15 -7.35
C LEU A 6 4.43 14.52 -8.25
N PHE A 7 3.67 13.58 -7.70
CA PHE A 7 2.47 13.04 -8.33
C PHE A 7 1.54 14.22 -8.65
N ASN A 8 1.69 14.75 -9.86
CA ASN A 8 0.76 15.65 -10.50
C ASN A 8 -0.54 14.90 -10.77
N GLY A 9 -1.66 15.60 -10.59
CA GLY A 9 -2.98 15.06 -10.82
C GLY A 9 -3.97 15.61 -9.80
N GLY A 10 -4.34 16.87 -9.98
CA GLY A 10 -5.70 17.28 -9.67
C GLY A 10 -6.71 16.33 -10.34
N GLU A 11 -7.96 16.45 -9.94
CA GLU A 11 -9.14 15.75 -10.45
C GLU A 11 -9.64 14.56 -9.64
N LYS A 12 -10.86 14.77 -9.12
CA LYS A 12 -11.83 13.79 -8.63
C LYS A 12 -11.42 13.15 -7.31
N LYS A 13 -11.99 13.67 -6.21
CA LYS A 13 -12.13 13.01 -4.91
C LYS A 13 -12.37 11.51 -5.14
N ARG A 14 -11.29 10.70 -5.10
CA ARG A 14 -11.41 9.27 -5.34
C ARG A 14 -12.17 8.72 -4.14
N LYS A 15 -13.34 8.14 -4.40
CA LYS A 15 -14.15 7.50 -3.35
C LYS A 15 -13.24 6.59 -2.54
N ARG A 16 -13.26 6.76 -1.22
CA ARG A 16 -12.48 5.96 -0.29
C ARG A 16 -12.85 4.49 -0.54
N THR A 17 -11.93 3.71 -1.09
CA THR A 17 -12.12 2.28 -1.25
C THR A 17 -12.02 1.66 0.13
N SER A 18 -13.15 1.14 0.65
CA SER A 18 -13.16 0.32 1.85
C SER A 18 -12.55 -1.03 1.49
N ILE A 19 -11.34 -1.30 1.99
CA ILE A 19 -10.73 -2.62 1.91
C ILE A 19 -11.46 -3.52 2.90
N ALA A 20 -12.18 -4.55 2.45
CA ALA A 20 -12.91 -5.40 3.37
C ALA A 20 -11.94 -6.33 4.13
N ALA A 21 -12.45 -6.97 5.20
CA ALA A 21 -11.68 -7.89 6.02
C ALA A 21 -10.94 -9.00 5.23
N PRO A 22 -11.54 -9.68 4.22
CA PRO A 22 -10.84 -10.69 3.43
C PRO A 22 -9.69 -10.13 2.58
N GLU A 23 -9.88 -8.97 1.95
CA GLU A 23 -8.84 -8.31 1.15
C GLU A 23 -7.69 -7.85 2.04
N LYS A 24 -8.01 -7.29 3.22
CA LYS A 24 -7.00 -6.86 4.20
C LYS A 24 -6.16 -8.05 4.67
N ARG A 25 -6.79 -9.18 5.01
CA ARG A 25 -6.07 -10.39 5.44
C ARG A 25 -5.13 -10.90 4.33
N SER A 26 -5.59 -10.84 3.08
CA SER A 26 -4.77 -11.21 1.93
C SER A 26 -3.56 -10.28 1.76
N LEU A 27 -3.76 -8.96 1.88
CA LEU A 27 -2.68 -7.97 1.83
C LEU A 27 -1.65 -8.17 2.95
N GLU A 28 -2.10 -8.49 4.17
CA GLU A 28 -1.23 -8.79 5.31
C GLU A 28 -0.40 -10.06 5.08
N ALA A 29 -0.98 -11.11 4.49
CA ALA A 29 -0.26 -12.32 4.11
C ALA A 29 0.83 -12.03 3.06
N TYR A 30 0.54 -11.23 2.02
CA TYR A 30 1.54 -10.82 1.04
C TYR A 30 2.63 -9.94 1.66
N PHE A 31 2.28 -9.08 2.60
CA PHE A 31 3.23 -8.21 3.31
C PHE A 31 4.22 -9.00 4.17
N ALA A 32 3.76 -10.07 4.83
CA ALA A 32 4.62 -10.94 5.63
C ALA A 32 5.70 -11.63 4.78
N VAL A 33 5.37 -12.01 3.54
CA VAL A 33 6.31 -12.65 2.61
C VAL A 33 7.22 -11.63 1.94
N GLN A 34 6.66 -10.53 1.45
CA GLN A 34 7.39 -9.52 0.69
C GLN A 34 6.95 -8.10 1.08
N PRO A 35 7.61 -7.46 2.07
CA PRO A 35 7.23 -6.12 2.54
C PRO A 35 7.54 -4.99 1.53
N ARG A 36 8.38 -5.27 0.52
CA ARG A 36 8.70 -4.39 -0.61
C ARG A 36 8.31 -5.05 -1.94
N PRO A 37 7.03 -5.14 -2.28
CA PRO A 37 6.62 -5.71 -3.55
C PRO A 37 7.00 -4.80 -4.73
N SER A 38 7.50 -5.41 -5.81
CA SER A 38 7.73 -4.76 -7.09
C SER A 38 6.40 -4.32 -7.72
N SER A 39 6.46 -3.35 -8.64
CA SER A 39 5.30 -2.80 -9.35
C SER A 39 4.43 -3.87 -10.03
N GLU A 40 5.06 -4.93 -10.54
CA GLU A 40 4.40 -6.07 -11.17
C GLU A 40 3.61 -6.90 -10.14
N LYS A 41 4.22 -7.19 -8.98
CA LYS A 41 3.54 -7.89 -7.88
C LYS A 41 2.37 -7.09 -7.32
N ILE A 42 2.50 -5.76 -7.25
CA ILE A 42 1.41 -4.86 -6.84
C ILE A 42 0.23 -4.95 -7.82
N ALA A 43 0.50 -5.03 -9.13
CA ALA A 43 -0.54 -5.20 -10.14
C ALA A 43 -1.25 -6.55 -10.00
N ALA A 44 -0.50 -7.65 -9.84
CA ALA A 44 -1.07 -8.98 -9.65
C ALA A 44 -1.94 -9.08 -8.37
N ILE A 45 -1.52 -8.44 -7.28
CA ILE A 45 -2.31 -8.39 -6.02
C ILE A 45 -3.58 -7.55 -6.22
N ALA A 46 -3.47 -6.44 -6.95
CA ALA A 46 -4.62 -5.59 -7.28
C ALA A 46 -5.67 -6.36 -8.10
N GLU A 47 -5.27 -7.07 -9.15
CA GLU A 47 -6.20 -7.89 -9.94
C GLU A 47 -6.82 -9.02 -9.12
N LYS A 48 -6.03 -9.70 -8.29
CA LYS A 48 -6.53 -10.81 -7.46
C LYS A 48 -7.52 -10.39 -6.38
N LEU A 49 -7.43 -9.14 -5.92
CA LEU A 49 -8.29 -8.59 -4.87
C LEU A 49 -9.38 -7.66 -5.43
N ASP A 50 -9.47 -7.51 -6.75
CA ASP A 50 -10.32 -6.52 -7.42
C ASP A 50 -10.13 -5.09 -6.86
N LEU A 51 -8.88 -4.74 -6.54
CA LEU A 51 -8.50 -3.45 -5.99
C LEU A 51 -7.70 -2.63 -7.01
N LYS A 52 -7.81 -1.30 -6.93
CA LYS A 52 -6.95 -0.44 -7.75
C LYS A 52 -5.48 -0.59 -7.33
N LYS A 53 -4.57 -0.67 -8.30
CA LYS A 53 -3.10 -0.68 -8.09
C LYS A 53 -2.62 0.41 -7.12
N ASN A 54 -3.21 1.61 -7.19
CA ASN A 54 -2.91 2.71 -6.27
C ASN A 54 -3.31 2.43 -4.82
N VAL A 55 -4.44 1.75 -4.58
CA VAL A 55 -4.92 1.39 -3.23
C VAL A 55 -3.95 0.39 -2.61
N VAL A 56 -3.59 -0.66 -3.34
CA VAL A 56 -2.60 -1.66 -2.92
C VAL A 56 -1.26 -0.98 -2.63
N ARG A 57 -0.75 -0.15 -3.54
CA ARG A 57 0.51 0.60 -3.36
C ARG A 57 0.51 1.46 -2.09
N VAL A 58 -0.54 2.26 -1.87
CA VAL A 58 -0.68 3.12 -0.69
C VAL A 58 -0.81 2.28 0.58
N TRP A 59 -1.55 1.18 0.54
CA TRP A 59 -1.67 0.26 1.67
C TRP A 59 -0.30 -0.30 2.08
N PHE A 60 0.52 -0.76 1.13
CA PHE A 60 1.89 -1.23 1.41
C PHE A 60 2.78 -0.12 1.98
N CYS A 61 2.67 1.12 1.48
CA CYS A 61 3.38 2.27 2.05
C CYS A 61 2.95 2.55 3.49
N ASN A 62 1.65 2.61 3.76
CA ASN A 62 1.10 2.83 5.10
C ASN A 62 1.49 1.69 6.05
N GLN A 63 1.51 0.46 5.57
CA GLN A 63 1.87 -0.69 6.39
C GLN A 63 3.36 -0.67 6.78
N ARG A 64 4.27 -0.28 5.86
CA ARG A 64 5.68 -0.05 6.20
C ARG A 64 5.85 1.12 7.17
N GLN A 65 5.11 2.21 6.98
CA GLN A 65 5.13 3.33 7.92
C GLN A 65 4.63 2.93 9.31
N LYS A 66 3.57 2.10 9.39
CA LYS A 66 3.10 1.53 10.66
C LYS A 66 4.18 0.69 11.33
N GLN A 67 4.85 -0.20 10.60
CA GLN A 67 5.99 -0.96 11.14
C GLN A 67 7.09 -0.03 11.66
N LYS A 68 7.47 1.00 10.89
CA LYS A 68 8.49 1.97 11.32
C LYS A 68 8.04 2.72 12.57
N ARG A 69 6.79 3.19 12.63
CA ARG A 69 6.23 3.90 13.78
C ARG A 69 6.21 3.03 15.04
N MET A 70 5.83 1.77 14.92
CA MET A 70 5.84 0.84 16.06
C MET A 70 7.27 0.53 16.56
N LYS A 71 8.25 0.44 15.66
CA LYS A 71 9.67 0.25 16.04
C LYS A 71 10.28 1.45 16.77
N PHE A 72 9.80 2.67 16.51
CA PHE A 72 10.25 3.88 17.20
C PHE A 72 9.41 4.23 18.45
N SER A 73 8.17 3.74 18.53
CA SER A 73 7.27 3.99 19.67
C SER A 73 7.47 3.01 20.83
N ALA A 74 8.20 1.91 20.64
CA ALA A 74 8.50 0.94 21.70
C ALA A 74 9.74 1.32 22.54
N THR A 75 10.27 2.53 22.37
CA THR A 75 11.46 3.02 23.08
C THR A 75 11.14 4.22 24.01
N TYR A 76 9.89 4.37 24.44
CA TYR A 76 9.49 5.35 25.46
C TYR A 76 8.48 4.75 26.43
#